data_AF-A0A5B7Y3Y3-F1
#
_entry.id   AF-A0A5B7Y3Y3-F1
#
_cell.length_a   1.000
_cell.length_b   1.000
_cell.length_c   1.000
_cell.angle_alpha   90.00
_cell.angle_beta   90.00
_cell.angle_gamma   90.00
#
_symmetry.space_group_name_H-M   'P 1'
#
loop_
_entity.id
_entity.type
_entity.pdbx_description
1 polymer ?
#
loop_
_entity_poly.entity_id
_entity_poly.type
_entity_poly.pdbx_seq_one_letter_code
_entity_poly.pdbx_strand_id
1 'polypeptide(L)' 'MKEREVLTGQRLNELEINGIGLTKFKNGEIGIEFIWLDTENPPSDAIGWVAKK' A
#
# COMPACT_ATOMS: atom_id res chain seq x y z
N MET A 1 -7.86 11.72 -22.61
CA MET A 1 -7.42 11.24 -21.27
C MET A 1 -6.49 12.29 -20.69
N LYS A 2 -6.53 12.51 -19.36
CA LYS A 2 -5.49 13.31 -18.70
C LYS A 2 -4.18 12.53 -18.68
N GLU A 3 -3.07 13.24 -18.73
CA GLU A 3 -1.74 12.66 -18.53
C GLU A 3 -1.66 12.07 -17.11
N ARG A 4 -1.13 10.84 -16.99
CA ARG A 4 -1.00 10.18 -15.70
C ARG A 4 0.34 10.57 -15.12
N GLU A 5 0.32 11.11 -13.90
CA GLU A 5 1.54 11.38 -13.15
C GLU A 5 2.25 10.07 -12.80
N VAL A 6 3.56 10.02 -12.99
CA VAL A 6 4.38 8.89 -12.56
C VAL A 6 4.69 9.04 -11.07
N LEU A 7 4.31 8.05 -10.28
CA LEU A 7 4.62 8.00 -8.86
C LEU A 7 6.08 7.58 -8.64
N THR A 8 6.97 8.56 -8.56
CA THR A 8 8.37 8.37 -8.14
C THR A 8 8.46 8.11 -6.64
N GLY A 9 9.62 7.67 -6.14
CA GLY A 9 9.82 7.48 -4.69
C GLY A 9 9.58 8.77 -3.88
N GLN A 10 10.02 9.93 -4.39
CA GLN A 10 9.73 11.21 -3.75
C GLN A 10 8.22 11.48 -3.70
N ARG A 11 7.53 11.26 -4.82
CA ARG A 11 6.09 11.52 -4.91
C ARG A 11 5.28 10.58 -4.00
N LEU A 12 5.68 9.32 -3.91
CA LEU A 12 5.12 8.36 -2.98
C LEU A 12 5.28 8.81 -1.52
N ASN A 13 6.45 9.33 -1.15
CA ASN A 13 6.67 9.89 0.19
C ASN A 13 5.80 11.14 0.44
N GLU A 14 5.69 12.06 -0.52
CA GLU A 14 4.83 13.25 -0.41
C GLU A 14 3.34 12.90 -0.25
N LEU A 15 2.92 11.81 -0.87
CA LEU A 15 1.55 11.29 -0.79
C LEU A 15 1.34 10.36 0.41
N GLU A 16 2.38 10.11 1.21
CA GLU A 16 2.37 9.15 2.32
C GLU A 16 1.89 7.76 1.86
N ILE A 17 2.49 7.25 0.79
CA ILE A 17 2.23 5.91 0.25
C ILE A 17 3.51 5.10 0.25
N ASN A 18 3.54 4.00 0.99
CA ASN A 18 4.61 3.00 0.89
C ASN A 18 4.08 1.56 0.80
N GLY A 19 2.77 1.36 0.84
CA GLY A 19 2.10 0.07 0.70
C GLY A 19 0.73 0.18 0.06
N ILE A 20 0.17 -0.99 -0.28
CA ILE A 20 -1.20 -1.16 -0.76
C ILE A 20 -1.90 -2.15 0.17
N GLY A 21 -3.01 -1.72 0.79
CA GLY A 21 -3.91 -2.57 1.55
C GLY A 21 -4.90 -3.27 0.61
N LEU A 22 -5.09 -4.57 0.81
CA LEU A 22 -6.08 -5.36 0.09
C LEU A 22 -7.04 -6.02 1.09
N THR A 23 -8.32 -5.69 0.99
CA THR A 23 -9.35 -6.21 1.90
C THR A 23 -10.39 -6.98 1.12
N LYS A 24 -10.59 -8.27 1.44
CA LYS A 24 -11.74 -9.03 0.94
C LYS A 24 -12.91 -8.89 1.90
N PHE A 25 -13.96 -8.19 1.46
CA PHE A 25 -15.16 -8.00 2.26
C PHE A 25 -16.04 -9.27 2.25
N LYS A 26 -16.92 -9.39 3.26
CA LYS A 26 -17.82 -10.56 3.40
C LYS A 26 -18.80 -10.74 2.22
N ASN A 27 -19.12 -9.65 1.53
CA ASN A 27 -19.98 -9.65 0.34
C ASN A 27 -19.23 -10.08 -0.94
N GLY A 28 -17.94 -10.41 -0.86
CA GLY A 28 -17.10 -10.85 -1.98
C GLY A 28 -16.40 -9.71 -2.74
N GLU A 29 -16.60 -8.46 -2.36
CA GLU A 29 -15.91 -7.31 -2.94
C GLU A 29 -14.46 -7.21 -2.44
N ILE A 30 -13.62 -6.52 -3.22
CA ILE A 30 -12.22 -6.24 -2.87
C ILE A 30 -12.05 -4.73 -2.71
N GLY A 31 -11.62 -4.32 -1.52
CA GLY A 31 -11.13 -2.97 -1.25
C GLY A 31 -9.63 -2.89 -1.56
N ILE A 32 -9.23 -1.78 -2.17
CA ILE A 32 -7.83 -1.43 -2.42
C ILE A 32 -7.58 -0.05 -1.83
N GLU A 33 -6.58 0.05 -0.97
CA GLU A 33 -6.24 1.29 -0.25
C GLU A 33 -4.75 1.59 -0.41
N PHE A 34 -4.40 2.86 -0.60
CA PHE A 34 -3.01 3.32 -0.49
C PHE A 34 -2.73 3.67 0.95
N ILE A 35 -1.65 3.13 1.50
CA ILE A 35 -1.35 3.22 2.94
C ILE A 35 0.09 3.62 3.18
N TRP A 36 0.32 4.23 4.34
CA TRP A 36 1.63 4.38 4.96
C TRP A 36 1.77 3.37 6.09
N LEU A 37 2.81 2.55 6.01
CA LEU A 37 3.14 1.50 6.97
C LEU A 37 4.46 1.84 7.68
N ASP A 38 4.56 1.51 8.95
CA ASP A 38 5.85 1.44 9.64
C ASP A 38 6.56 0.15 9.20
N THR A 39 7.71 0.31 8.53
CA THR A 39 8.47 -0.81 7.98
C THR A 39 9.23 -1.58 9.06
N GLU A 40 9.47 -0.98 10.24
CA GLU A 40 10.09 -1.65 11.39
C GLU A 40 9.06 -2.45 12.20
N ASN A 41 7.80 -2.02 12.14
CA ASN A 41 6.67 -2.72 12.76
C ASN A 41 5.50 -2.96 11.79
N PRO A 42 5.72 -3.77 10.74
CA PRO A 42 4.71 -4.07 9.74
C PRO A 42 3.58 -4.94 10.31
N PRO A 43 2.39 -4.91 9.69
CA PRO A 43 1.32 -5.87 9.96
C PRO A 43 1.79 -7.31 9.85
N SER A 44 1.23 -8.21 10.67
CA SER A 44 1.61 -9.63 10.67
C SER A 44 1.28 -10.36 9.36
N ASP A 45 0.34 -9.83 8.59
CA ASP A 45 -0.10 -10.32 7.29
C ASP A 45 0.55 -9.56 6.12
N ALA A 46 1.54 -8.71 6.38
CA ALA A 46 2.30 -8.05 5.33
C ALA A 46 3.03 -9.07 4.45
N ILE A 47 3.05 -8.81 3.15
CA ILE A 47 3.73 -9.65 2.14
C ILE A 47 4.87 -8.84 1.52
N GLY A 48 5.95 -9.51 1.13
CA GLY A 48 7.06 -8.92 0.39
C GLY A 48 8.26 -8.61 1.28
N TRP A 49 8.99 -7.54 0.94
CA TRP A 49 10.27 -7.23 1.57
C TRP A 49 10.15 -6.78 3.04
N VAL A 50 8.98 -6.27 3.44
CA VAL A 50 8.67 -5.91 4.84
C VAL A 50 8.18 -7.09 5.68
N ALA A 51 7.90 -8.26 5.10
CA ALA A 51 7.35 -9.37 5.86
C ALA A 51 8.38 -9.89 6.89
N LYS A 52 7.98 -9.95 8.16
CA LYS A 52 8.79 -10.60 9.21
C LYS A 52 8.78 -12.11 8.98
N LYS A 53 9.97 -12.73 9.03
CA LYS A 53 10.14 -14.18 8.91
C LYS A 53 9.62 -14.92 10.15
#